data_AF-A0A6V0JIL4-F1
#
_entry.id   AF-A0A6V0JIL4-F1
#
_cell.length_a   1.000
_cell.length_b   1.000
_cell.length_c   1.000
_cell.angle_alpha   90.00
_cell.angle_beta   90.00
_cell.angle_gamma   90.00
#
_symmetry.space_group_name_H-M   'P 1'
#
loop_
_entity.id
_entity.type
_entity.pdbx_description
1 polymer ?
#
loop_
_entity_poly.entity_id
_entity_poly.type
_entity_poly.pdbx_seq_one_letter_code
_entity_poly.pdbx_strand_id
1 'polypeptide(L)'
;MLGEAVAEPGVRSLGLDVRFNAPRATVVQQVVNRSWADRRGIVAGAVVERLNRAPVRRMTKTDFQRAIVQRPLLIDFSGSMTEAKLTSLLKLARGPSEVLDLIEPYVGSNLFNEIHVAAAFFYMGEYSDVTTVEEGDFAKRHNFMSFVQRAKGFFPDHDPFQLRNIIGALGRLSVHAASFSDMLPDLVNVTLHKLPSFSAWDAANALWGIAKARRNAPVLLALADPLAQRFAEQAPRANAHDISNAVWAAGVLLGRESDSAQQLIAASMPAAHHEVGQMTPQALCNVCTGLAMLGTHDGEWMRLVSIQVSQSVRKWRPENVCKSLPGIVWAYARLDVKSTKIVEATAKVAGRVLCKTSAWGVLALLGALRKVGAGHQHEDLLR
;
A
#
# COMPACT_ATOMS: atom_id res chain seq x y z
N MET A 1 -14.64 29.23 19.50
CA MET A 1 -15.71 28.34 19.01
C MET A 1 -15.91 28.60 17.53
N LEU A 2 -15.57 27.66 16.65
CA LEU A 2 -16.09 27.68 15.28
C LEU A 2 -17.32 26.78 15.29
N GLY A 3 -18.48 27.41 15.24
CA GLY A 3 -19.81 26.81 15.17
C GLY A 3 -20.58 27.40 13.98
N GLU A 4 -21.88 27.60 14.15
CA GLU A 4 -22.74 28.24 13.14
C GLU A 4 -22.35 29.72 12.96
N ALA A 5 -22.13 30.14 11.72
CA ALA A 5 -21.91 31.53 11.34
C ALA A 5 -22.98 31.98 10.34
N VAL A 6 -23.58 33.15 10.59
CA VAL A 6 -24.64 33.70 9.75
C VAL A 6 -24.12 34.92 8.99
N ALA A 7 -24.10 34.83 7.65
CA ALA A 7 -23.83 35.98 6.79
C ALA A 7 -25.17 36.64 6.43
N GLU A 8 -25.42 37.82 7.00
CA GLU A 8 -26.64 38.61 6.82
C GLU A 8 -26.81 39.15 5.38
N PRO A 9 -28.01 39.59 4.97
CA PRO A 9 -28.26 40.20 3.65
C PRO A 9 -27.29 41.32 3.24
N GLY A 10 -26.73 42.07 4.20
CA GLY A 10 -25.73 43.11 3.93
C GLY A 10 -24.32 42.60 3.58
N VAL A 11 -24.03 41.31 3.76
CA VAL A 11 -22.71 40.71 3.55
C VAL A 11 -22.54 40.32 2.08
N ARG A 12 -21.98 41.23 1.28
CA ARG A 12 -21.76 41.05 -0.17
C ARG A 12 -20.64 40.05 -0.50
N SER A 13 -19.60 39.97 0.34
CA SER A 13 -18.49 39.02 0.19
C SER A 13 -18.13 38.41 1.54
N LEU A 14 -17.91 37.10 1.56
CA LEU A 14 -17.49 36.37 2.75
C LEU A 14 -15.99 36.61 3.04
N GLY A 15 -15.19 36.90 2.00
CA GLY A 15 -13.73 36.95 2.09
C GLY A 15 -13.08 35.60 2.43
N LEU A 16 -13.72 34.52 2.00
CA LEU A 16 -13.22 33.16 2.07
C LEU A 16 -12.72 32.75 0.69
N ASP A 17 -11.49 32.26 0.62
CA ASP A 17 -11.07 31.39 -0.45
C ASP A 17 -11.23 29.95 0.04
N VAL A 18 -11.94 29.11 -0.72
CA VAL A 18 -12.25 27.73 -0.34
C VAL A 18 -11.70 26.75 -1.36
N ARG A 19 -10.98 25.73 -0.86
CA ARG A 19 -10.50 24.61 -1.64
C ARG A 19 -11.55 23.52 -1.68
N PHE A 20 -11.77 23.00 -2.89
CA PHE A 20 -12.79 22.01 -3.25
C PHE A 20 -14.24 22.53 -3.14
N ASN A 21 -15.10 22.03 -4.03
CA ASN A 21 -16.54 22.31 -4.03
C ASN A 21 -17.32 21.04 -3.74
N ALA A 22 -18.55 21.19 -3.25
CA ALA A 22 -19.48 20.08 -3.09
C ALA A 22 -19.53 19.17 -4.34
N PRO A 23 -19.63 17.85 -4.17
CA PRO A 23 -19.88 17.11 -2.91
C PRO A 23 -18.62 16.85 -2.07
N ARG A 24 -17.47 17.46 -2.38
CA ARG A 24 -16.25 17.28 -1.58
C ARG A 24 -16.28 18.12 -0.30
N ALA A 25 -15.46 17.75 0.68
CA ALA A 25 -15.26 18.58 1.86
C ALA A 25 -14.71 19.94 1.42
N THR A 26 -15.47 21.01 1.68
CA THR A 26 -15.05 22.38 1.36
C THR A 26 -14.22 22.90 2.52
N VAL A 27 -12.96 23.22 2.27
CA VAL A 27 -12.02 23.67 3.30
C VAL A 27 -11.63 25.10 3.01
N VAL A 28 -11.66 25.98 4.01
CA VAL A 28 -11.18 27.36 3.87
C VAL A 28 -9.68 27.31 3.63
N GLN A 29 -9.22 27.77 2.48
CA GLN A 29 -7.81 27.83 2.13
C GLN A 29 -7.16 29.10 2.68
N GLN A 30 -7.84 30.23 2.49
CA GLN A 30 -7.36 31.54 2.92
C GLN A 30 -8.53 32.40 3.37
N VAL A 31 -8.27 33.28 4.32
CA VAL A 31 -9.21 34.29 4.79
C VAL A 31 -8.62 35.66 4.49
N VAL A 32 -9.38 36.50 3.79
CA VAL A 32 -8.96 37.87 3.46
C VAL A 32 -8.97 38.71 4.74
N ASN A 33 -7.87 39.41 5.03
CA ASN A 33 -7.73 40.27 6.21
C ASN A 33 -8.82 41.36 6.21
N ARG A 34 -9.43 41.63 7.36
CA ARG A 34 -10.56 42.55 7.58
C ARG A 34 -11.83 42.19 6.82
N SER A 35 -11.97 40.97 6.31
CA SER A 35 -13.19 40.49 5.68
C SER A 35 -14.28 40.12 6.69
N TRP A 36 -15.46 39.73 6.19
CA TRP A 36 -16.50 39.17 7.05
C TRP A 36 -16.01 37.92 7.78
N ALA A 37 -15.33 37.02 7.07
CA ALA A 37 -14.83 35.79 7.65
C ALA A 37 -13.76 36.01 8.72
N ASP A 38 -12.85 36.96 8.48
CA ASP A 38 -11.82 37.36 9.45
C ASP A 38 -12.45 37.93 10.73
N ARG A 39 -13.42 38.84 10.58
CA ARG A 39 -14.19 39.39 11.73
C ARG A 39 -14.99 38.33 12.49
N ARG A 40 -15.30 37.20 11.86
CA ARG A 40 -15.99 36.06 12.49
C ARG A 40 -15.00 35.03 13.08
N GLY A 41 -13.70 35.29 13.00
CA GLY A 41 -12.67 34.39 13.53
C GLY A 41 -12.56 33.08 12.74
N ILE A 42 -13.02 33.06 11.49
CA ILE A 42 -12.81 31.92 10.59
C ILE A 42 -11.34 31.92 10.19
N VAL A 43 -10.72 30.75 10.24
CA VAL A 43 -9.30 30.58 9.92
C VAL A 43 -9.13 29.64 8.73
N ALA A 44 -7.99 29.77 8.05
CA ALA A 44 -7.55 28.76 7.10
C ALA A 44 -7.57 27.37 7.76
N GLY A 45 -8.07 26.39 7.03
CA GLY A 45 -8.31 25.03 7.46
C GLY A 45 -9.68 24.76 8.09
N ALA A 46 -10.53 25.77 8.30
CA ALA A 46 -11.90 25.53 8.72
C ALA A 46 -12.66 24.71 7.65
N VAL A 47 -13.33 23.64 8.06
CA VAL A 47 -14.11 22.80 7.14
C VAL A 47 -15.56 23.24 7.16
N VAL A 48 -16.12 23.56 6.00
CA VAL A 48 -17.54 23.86 5.83
C VAL A 48 -18.33 22.54 5.82
N GLU A 49 -19.06 22.26 6.89
CA GLU A 49 -19.84 21.02 7.01
C GLU A 49 -21.24 21.16 6.43
N ARG A 50 -21.90 22.30 6.68
CA ARG A 50 -23.27 22.55 6.23
C ARG A 50 -23.39 23.98 5.70
N LEU A 51 -24.18 24.11 4.63
CA LEU A 51 -24.69 25.40 4.17
C LEU A 51 -26.22 25.34 4.26
N ASN A 52 -26.82 26.34 4.91
CA ASN A 52 -28.27 26.42 5.13
C ASN A 52 -28.86 25.11 5.68
N ARG A 53 -28.19 24.56 6.72
CA ARG A 53 -28.53 23.29 7.39
C ARG A 53 -28.42 22.02 6.53
N ALA A 54 -28.08 22.14 5.25
CA ALA A 54 -27.85 21.00 4.37
C ALA A 54 -26.36 20.60 4.38
N PRO A 55 -26.00 19.31 4.53
CA PRO A 55 -24.61 18.86 4.51
C PRO A 55 -23.96 19.13 3.15
N VAL A 56 -22.83 19.86 3.13
CA VAL A 56 -22.09 20.18 1.91
C VAL A 56 -21.68 18.93 1.15
N ARG A 57 -21.33 17.85 1.86
CA ARG A 57 -20.95 16.56 1.27
C ARG A 57 -22.06 15.88 0.45
N ARG A 58 -23.31 16.29 0.64
CA ARG A 58 -24.48 15.77 -0.09
C ARG A 58 -24.99 16.73 -1.16
N MET A 59 -24.38 17.91 -1.28
CA MET A 59 -24.76 18.90 -2.29
C MET A 59 -24.11 18.58 -3.64
N THR A 60 -24.83 18.83 -4.72
CA THR A 60 -24.19 18.95 -6.04
C THR A 60 -23.41 20.26 -6.11
N LYS A 61 -22.49 20.37 -7.08
CA LYS A 61 -21.77 21.62 -7.35
C LYS A 61 -22.73 22.80 -7.56
N THR A 62 -23.81 22.56 -8.31
CA THR A 62 -24.85 23.56 -8.60
C THR A 62 -25.60 23.99 -7.35
N ASP A 63 -25.99 23.03 -6.49
CA ASP A 63 -26.71 23.34 -5.25
C ASP A 63 -25.83 24.12 -4.28
N PHE A 64 -24.54 23.77 -4.20
CA PHE A 64 -23.57 24.49 -3.39
C PHE A 64 -23.36 25.92 -3.88
N GLN A 65 -23.16 26.11 -5.19
CA GLN A 65 -23.02 27.45 -5.78
C GLN A 65 -24.27 28.30 -5.56
N ARG A 66 -25.45 27.70 -5.62
CA ARG A 66 -26.71 28.38 -5.32
C ARG A 66 -26.82 28.73 -3.82
N ALA A 67 -26.46 27.80 -2.94
CA ALA A 67 -26.53 27.99 -1.50
C ALA A 67 -25.56 29.09 -1.03
N ILE A 68 -24.31 29.09 -1.49
CA ILE A 68 -23.26 30.00 -0.98
C ILE A 68 -23.50 31.49 -1.32
N VAL A 69 -24.33 31.78 -2.32
CA VAL A 69 -24.71 33.17 -2.68
C VAL A 69 -26.02 33.63 -2.02
N GLN A 70 -26.82 32.72 -1.46
CA GLN A 70 -28.06 33.08 -0.77
C GLN A 70 -27.77 33.83 0.53
N ARG A 71 -28.67 34.74 0.91
CA ARG A 71 -28.61 35.44 2.20
C ARG A 71 -29.99 35.42 2.86
N PRO A 72 -30.09 35.24 4.20
CA PRO A 72 -28.99 34.95 5.11
C PRO A 72 -28.35 33.58 4.80
N LEU A 73 -27.02 33.50 4.87
CA LEU A 73 -26.28 32.26 4.68
C LEU A 73 -25.89 31.71 6.04
N LEU A 74 -26.39 30.52 6.37
CA LEU A 74 -25.95 29.79 7.55
C LEU A 74 -24.82 28.86 7.15
N ILE A 75 -23.64 29.03 7.75
CA ILE A 75 -22.46 28.21 7.50
C ILE A 75 -22.08 27.52 8.80
N ASP A 76 -22.15 26.20 8.81
CA ASP A 76 -21.61 25.42 9.91
C ASP A 76 -20.17 25.06 9.59
N PHE A 77 -19.24 25.58 10.39
CA PHE A 77 -17.86 25.15 10.36
C PHE A 77 -17.68 24.05 11.40
N SER A 78 -17.02 22.96 11.02
CA SER A 78 -16.42 22.10 12.03
C SER A 78 -15.37 22.94 12.77
N GLY A 79 -15.24 22.80 14.10
CA GLY A 79 -14.21 23.47 14.91
C GLY A 79 -12.80 23.47 14.28
N SER A 80 -11.89 24.34 14.75
CA SER A 80 -10.51 24.46 14.25
C SER A 80 -9.88 23.12 13.84
N MET A 81 -9.13 23.09 12.74
CA MET A 81 -8.48 21.87 12.28
C MET A 81 -7.67 21.25 13.41
N THR A 82 -7.84 19.93 13.62
CA THR A 82 -7.11 19.13 14.60
C THR A 82 -6.33 18.03 13.88
N GLU A 83 -5.33 17.46 14.54
CA GLU A 83 -4.52 16.35 14.01
C GLU A 83 -5.40 15.17 13.56
N ALA A 84 -6.36 14.78 14.41
CA ALA A 84 -7.32 13.72 14.08
C ALA A 84 -8.17 14.04 12.84
N LYS A 85 -8.57 15.31 12.66
CA LYS A 85 -9.33 15.76 11.48
C LYS A 85 -8.45 15.75 10.23
N LEU A 86 -7.20 16.20 10.32
CA LEU A 86 -6.28 16.19 9.20
C LEU A 86 -5.99 14.74 8.74
N THR A 87 -5.74 13.83 9.67
CA THR A 87 -5.62 12.39 9.37
C THR A 87 -6.89 11.83 8.73
N SER A 88 -8.07 12.25 9.20
CA SER A 88 -9.35 11.83 8.61
C SER A 88 -9.59 12.42 7.22
N LEU A 89 -9.04 13.59 6.90
CA LEU A 89 -9.10 14.17 5.56
C LEU A 89 -8.24 13.40 4.57
N LEU A 90 -7.05 12.93 4.98
CA LEU A 90 -6.18 12.14 4.11
C LEU A 90 -6.85 10.85 3.60
N LYS A 91 -7.69 10.22 4.44
CA LYS A 91 -8.53 9.05 4.07
C LYS A 91 -9.51 9.31 2.93
N LEU A 92 -9.82 10.57 2.65
CA LEU A 92 -10.80 10.98 1.64
C LEU A 92 -10.13 11.37 0.31
N ALA A 93 -8.80 11.38 0.26
CA ALA A 93 -8.07 11.61 -0.98
C ALA A 93 -8.38 10.50 -2.00
N ARG A 94 -8.24 10.83 -3.29
CA ARG A 94 -8.48 9.90 -4.40
C ARG A 94 -7.22 9.55 -5.17
N GLY A 95 -6.07 10.05 -4.72
CA GLY A 95 -4.79 9.84 -5.35
C GLY A 95 -3.66 10.64 -4.69
N PRO A 96 -2.40 10.32 -5.02
CA PRO A 96 -1.23 11.01 -4.47
C PRO A 96 -1.27 12.54 -4.59
N SER A 97 -1.72 13.06 -5.73
CA SER A 97 -1.82 14.51 -5.95
C SER A 97 -2.78 15.18 -4.96
N GLU A 98 -3.92 14.54 -4.66
CA GLU A 98 -4.91 15.08 -3.72
C GLU A 98 -4.42 14.99 -2.28
N VAL A 99 -3.63 13.97 -1.92
CA VAL A 99 -2.95 13.91 -0.61
C VAL A 99 -2.06 15.13 -0.40
N LEU A 100 -1.20 15.45 -1.38
CA LEU A 100 -0.31 16.62 -1.30
C LEU A 100 -1.09 17.93 -1.18
N ASP A 101 -2.18 18.07 -1.92
CA ASP A 101 -3.04 19.25 -1.88
C ASP A 101 -3.77 19.42 -0.53
N LEU A 102 -4.15 18.32 0.11
CA LEU A 102 -4.81 18.36 1.42
C LEU A 102 -3.85 18.76 2.53
N ILE A 103 -2.58 18.35 2.46
CA ILE A 103 -1.60 18.65 3.50
C ILE A 103 -0.90 19.99 3.30
N GLU A 104 -0.82 20.51 2.08
CA GLU A 104 -0.09 21.73 1.72
C GLU A 104 -0.29 22.91 2.69
N PRO A 105 -1.52 23.27 3.12
CA PRO A 105 -1.72 24.38 4.07
C PRO A 105 -1.12 24.14 5.46
N TYR A 106 -0.84 22.88 5.81
CA TYR A 106 -0.45 22.44 7.15
C TYR A 106 0.99 21.97 7.23
N VAL A 107 1.65 21.63 6.12
CA VAL A 107 3.03 21.07 6.10
C VAL A 107 4.01 21.90 6.93
N GLY A 108 3.91 23.24 6.88
CA GLY A 108 4.76 24.15 7.65
C GLY A 108 4.29 24.45 9.08
N SER A 109 3.16 23.88 9.51
CA SER A 109 2.54 24.18 10.81
C SER A 109 2.83 23.10 11.86
N ASN A 110 2.59 23.43 13.13
CA ASN A 110 2.71 22.49 14.24
C ASN A 110 1.60 21.42 14.25
N LEU A 111 0.55 21.60 13.44
CA LEU A 111 -0.50 20.60 13.27
C LEU A 111 -0.02 19.38 12.47
N PHE A 112 0.93 19.59 11.57
CA PHE A 112 1.48 18.52 10.73
C PHE A 112 2.71 17.92 11.42
N ASN A 113 2.61 16.63 11.72
CA ASN A 113 3.55 15.87 12.55
C ASN A 113 3.87 14.50 11.90
N GLU A 114 4.65 13.66 12.57
CA GLU A 114 5.11 12.35 12.13
C GLU A 114 3.96 11.39 11.76
N ILE A 115 2.85 11.42 12.51
CA ILE A 115 1.66 10.60 12.19
C ILE A 115 1.10 10.99 10.82
N HIS A 116 1.06 12.29 10.51
CA HIS A 116 0.57 12.78 9.23
C HIS A 116 1.51 12.46 8.07
N VAL A 117 2.82 12.46 8.29
CA VAL A 117 3.81 12.04 7.29
C VAL A 117 3.57 10.57 6.93
N ALA A 118 3.53 9.69 7.92
CA ALA A 118 3.29 8.27 7.70
C ALA A 118 1.92 8.00 7.05
N ALA A 119 0.88 8.71 7.48
CA ALA A 119 -0.46 8.62 6.88
C ALA A 119 -0.46 9.10 5.41
N ALA A 120 0.20 10.23 5.12
CA ALA A 120 0.30 10.74 3.76
C ALA A 120 0.99 9.72 2.85
N PHE A 121 2.14 9.17 3.26
CA PHE A 121 2.79 8.08 2.51
C PHE A 121 1.86 6.89 2.31
N PHE A 122 1.25 6.39 3.39
CA PHE A 122 0.33 5.26 3.32
C PHE A 122 -0.77 5.48 2.29
N TYR A 123 -1.46 6.63 2.32
CA TYR A 123 -2.55 6.93 1.39
C TYR A 123 -2.06 7.18 -0.03
N MET A 124 -0.93 7.86 -0.24
CA MET A 124 -0.33 7.99 -1.57
C MET A 124 -0.05 6.60 -2.17
N GLY A 125 0.53 5.69 -1.39
CA GLY A 125 0.79 4.31 -1.82
C GLY A 125 -0.50 3.53 -2.11
N GLU A 126 -1.48 3.57 -1.21
CA GLU A 126 -2.72 2.80 -1.35
C GLU A 126 -3.52 3.22 -2.59
N TYR A 127 -3.59 4.52 -2.90
CA TYR A 127 -4.31 4.98 -4.08
C TYR A 127 -3.57 4.71 -5.39
N SER A 128 -2.23 4.67 -5.37
CA SER A 128 -1.44 4.34 -6.56
C SER A 128 -1.67 2.91 -7.08
N ASP A 129 -2.07 1.96 -6.21
CA ASP A 129 -2.44 0.60 -6.62
C ASP A 129 -3.84 0.52 -7.25
N VAL A 130 -4.70 1.54 -7.05
CA VAL A 130 -6.12 1.53 -7.46
C VAL A 130 -6.37 2.40 -8.69
N THR A 131 -5.63 3.51 -8.85
CA THR A 131 -5.83 4.43 -9.97
C THR A 131 -5.09 3.97 -11.22
N THR A 132 -5.82 3.54 -12.23
CA THR A 132 -5.34 3.36 -13.62
C THR A 132 -5.24 4.68 -14.40
N VAL A 133 -5.62 5.79 -13.75
CA VAL A 133 -5.61 7.11 -14.35
C VAL A 133 -4.17 7.60 -14.41
N GLU A 134 -3.78 8.13 -15.57
CA GLU A 134 -2.61 8.97 -15.76
C GLU A 134 -2.70 10.20 -14.83
N GLU A 135 -2.50 10.02 -13.52
CA GLU A 135 -2.19 11.16 -12.67
C GLU A 135 -0.88 11.73 -13.21
N GLY A 136 -0.93 13.00 -13.64
CA GLY A 136 0.28 13.75 -13.95
C GLY A 136 1.26 13.61 -12.78
N ASP A 137 2.55 13.52 -13.10
CA ASP A 137 3.61 13.22 -12.15
C ASP A 137 3.52 14.10 -10.89
N PHE A 138 2.96 13.54 -9.81
CA PHE A 138 2.67 14.28 -8.58
C PHE A 138 3.95 14.83 -7.95
N ALA A 139 5.11 14.24 -8.28
CA ALA A 139 6.42 14.73 -7.87
C ALA A 139 6.79 16.08 -8.50
N LYS A 140 6.14 16.50 -9.58
CA LYS A 140 6.32 17.82 -10.21
C LYS A 140 5.50 18.93 -9.58
N ARG A 141 4.65 18.62 -8.60
CA ARG A 141 3.83 19.63 -7.92
C ARG A 141 4.71 20.51 -7.04
N HIS A 142 4.39 21.80 -6.97
CA HIS A 142 5.17 22.78 -6.20
C HIS A 142 5.20 22.47 -4.69
N ASN A 143 4.19 21.76 -4.17
CA ASN A 143 4.09 21.34 -2.77
C ASN A 143 4.79 20.01 -2.46
N PHE A 144 5.34 19.31 -3.45
CA PHE A 144 6.01 18.02 -3.24
C PHE A 144 7.30 18.18 -2.43
N MET A 145 8.16 19.12 -2.82
CA MET A 145 9.45 19.31 -2.15
C MET A 145 9.31 19.78 -0.70
N SER A 146 8.31 20.63 -0.40
CA SER A 146 8.06 21.05 0.98
C SER A 146 7.61 19.87 1.84
N PHE A 147 6.77 18.97 1.31
CA PHE A 147 6.41 17.72 1.99
C PHE A 147 7.63 16.82 2.22
N VAL A 148 8.47 16.58 1.20
CA VAL A 148 9.68 15.75 1.32
C VAL A 148 10.60 16.27 2.40
N GLN A 149 10.91 17.57 2.40
CA GLN A 149 11.77 18.18 3.41
C GLN A 149 11.16 18.10 4.81
N ARG A 150 9.84 18.31 4.93
CA ARG A 150 9.16 18.17 6.22
C ARG A 150 9.17 16.73 6.73
N ALA A 151 8.96 15.76 5.84
CA ALA A 151 8.97 14.35 6.18
C ALA A 151 10.34 13.88 6.70
N LYS A 152 11.44 14.34 6.07
CA LYS A 152 12.81 14.09 6.56
C LYS A 152 12.99 14.52 8.00
N GLY A 153 12.48 15.70 8.35
CA GLY A 153 12.58 16.26 9.71
C GLY A 153 11.89 15.41 10.78
N PHE A 154 10.88 14.61 10.42
CA PHE A 154 10.12 13.78 11.37
C PHE A 154 10.61 12.34 11.46
N PHE A 155 11.53 11.88 10.61
CA PHE A 155 12.00 10.50 10.66
C PHE A 155 12.43 10.02 12.06
N PRO A 156 13.24 10.76 12.83
CA PRO A 156 13.64 10.33 14.17
C PRO A 156 12.47 10.04 15.11
N ASP A 157 11.32 10.70 14.91
CA ASP A 157 10.13 10.57 15.76
C ASP A 157 9.25 9.39 15.38
N HIS A 158 9.42 8.81 14.18
CA HIS A 158 8.55 7.74 13.71
C HIS A 158 8.79 6.42 14.47
N ASP A 159 7.72 5.71 14.78
CA ASP A 159 7.77 4.35 15.32
C ASP A 159 8.00 3.29 14.20
N PRO A 160 8.28 2.02 14.54
CA PRO A 160 8.43 0.94 13.57
C PRO A 160 7.26 0.79 12.59
N PHE A 161 6.02 0.94 13.08
CA PHE A 161 4.81 0.79 12.27
C PHE A 161 4.74 1.88 11.20
N GLN A 162 5.05 3.12 11.58
CA GLN A 162 5.07 4.25 10.69
C GLN A 162 6.20 4.17 9.66
N LEU A 163 7.42 3.77 10.08
CA LEU A 163 8.53 3.53 9.15
C LEU A 163 8.18 2.44 8.13
N ARG A 164 7.59 1.34 8.59
CA ARG A 164 7.04 0.29 7.72
C ARG A 164 5.99 0.83 6.76
N ASN A 165 5.10 1.72 7.19
CA ASN A 165 4.11 2.34 6.29
C ASN A 165 4.77 3.17 5.19
N ILE A 166 5.80 3.95 5.53
CA ILE A 166 6.55 4.76 4.57
C ILE A 166 7.25 3.86 3.54
N ILE A 167 7.99 2.84 4.00
CA ILE A 167 8.68 1.88 3.13
C ILE A 167 7.69 1.10 2.25
N GLY A 168 6.60 0.62 2.83
CA GLY A 168 5.54 -0.09 2.12
C GLY A 168 4.88 0.78 1.05
N ALA A 169 4.65 2.07 1.35
CA ALA A 169 4.12 3.04 0.40
C ALA A 169 5.07 3.27 -0.78
N LEU A 170 6.38 3.41 -0.53
CA LEU A 170 7.39 3.53 -1.59
C LEU A 170 7.35 2.32 -2.53
N GLY A 171 7.12 1.12 -2.00
CA GLY A 171 6.90 -0.09 -2.80
C GLY A 171 5.70 -0.01 -3.75
N ARG A 172 4.61 0.60 -3.32
CA ARG A 172 3.38 0.77 -4.12
C ARG A 172 3.53 1.90 -5.15
N LEU A 173 4.15 3.01 -4.75
CA LEU A 173 4.46 4.14 -5.62
C LEU A 173 5.41 3.78 -6.77
N SER A 174 6.12 2.65 -6.67
CA SER A 174 6.83 2.00 -7.78
C SER A 174 7.77 2.95 -8.52
N VAL A 175 7.41 3.40 -9.74
CA VAL A 175 8.21 4.31 -10.56
C VAL A 175 8.45 5.67 -9.90
N HIS A 176 7.54 6.12 -9.04
CA HIS A 176 7.67 7.38 -8.31
C HIS A 176 8.51 7.27 -7.03
N ALA A 177 8.95 6.08 -6.64
CA ALA A 177 9.84 5.93 -5.48
C ALA A 177 11.16 6.71 -5.67
N ALA A 178 11.64 6.84 -6.92
CA ALA A 178 12.83 7.60 -7.26
C ALA A 178 12.71 9.10 -6.93
N SER A 179 11.49 9.65 -6.96
CA SER A 179 11.21 11.04 -6.62
C SER A 179 11.49 11.36 -5.15
N PHE A 180 11.64 10.34 -4.29
CA PHE A 180 11.97 10.48 -2.87
C PHE A 180 13.46 10.22 -2.59
N SER A 181 14.32 10.15 -3.62
CA SER A 181 15.75 9.79 -3.48
C SER A 181 16.49 10.59 -2.40
N ASP A 182 16.22 11.89 -2.27
CA ASP A 182 16.85 12.79 -1.30
C ASP A 182 16.59 12.44 0.18
N MET A 183 15.50 11.72 0.50
CA MET A 183 15.16 11.32 1.88
C MET A 183 15.47 9.86 2.18
N LEU A 184 15.78 9.03 1.18
CA LEU A 184 15.99 7.59 1.41
C LEU A 184 17.17 7.28 2.35
N PRO A 185 18.33 7.96 2.27
CA PRO A 185 19.44 7.69 3.19
C PRO A 185 19.06 7.92 4.66
N ASP A 186 18.34 9.00 4.95
CA ASP A 186 17.86 9.31 6.31
C ASP A 186 16.86 8.25 6.79
N LEU A 187 15.94 7.82 5.92
CA LEU A 187 14.97 6.77 6.22
C LEU A 187 15.66 5.44 6.55
N VAL A 188 16.70 5.07 5.79
CA VAL A 188 17.51 3.87 6.03
C VAL A 188 18.19 3.96 7.39
N ASN A 189 18.89 5.05 7.68
CA ASN A 189 19.61 5.24 8.93
C ASN A 189 18.68 5.12 10.16
N VAL A 190 17.53 5.79 10.12
CA VAL A 190 16.56 5.73 11.23
C VAL A 190 15.95 4.34 11.35
N THR A 191 15.65 3.67 10.23
CA THR A 191 15.09 2.32 10.25
C THR A 191 16.08 1.32 10.83
N LEU A 192 17.37 1.40 10.49
CA LEU A 192 18.40 0.58 11.11
C LEU A 192 18.49 0.80 12.62
N HIS A 193 18.41 2.06 13.07
CA HIS A 193 18.45 2.39 14.49
C HIS A 193 17.25 1.83 15.27
N LYS A 194 16.05 1.84 14.66
CA LYS A 194 14.80 1.37 15.28
C LYS A 194 14.48 -0.10 15.01
N LEU A 195 15.29 -0.78 14.20
CA LEU A 195 15.11 -2.16 13.79
C LEU A 195 14.87 -3.16 14.94
N PRO A 196 15.56 -3.05 16.10
CA PRO A 196 15.31 -3.97 17.23
C PRO A 196 13.87 -3.94 17.75
N SER A 197 13.12 -2.87 17.50
CA SER A 197 11.71 -2.73 17.91
C SER A 197 10.70 -3.20 16.86
N PHE A 198 11.14 -3.61 15.66
CA PHE A 198 10.24 -4.09 14.62
C PHE A 198 9.61 -5.42 15.01
N SER A 199 8.30 -5.56 14.81
CA SER A 199 7.62 -6.85 14.87
C SER A 199 7.85 -7.68 13.60
N ALA A 200 7.40 -8.95 13.58
CA ALA A 200 7.37 -9.76 12.36
C ALA A 200 6.60 -9.07 11.23
N TRP A 201 5.46 -8.45 11.56
CA TRP A 201 4.62 -7.73 10.62
C TRP A 201 5.35 -6.52 10.02
N ASP A 202 6.04 -5.74 10.87
CA ASP A 202 6.79 -4.56 10.43
C ASP A 202 7.91 -4.96 9.47
N ALA A 203 8.71 -5.96 9.86
CA ALA A 203 9.83 -6.44 9.07
C ALA A 203 9.39 -7.05 7.73
N ALA A 204 8.37 -7.91 7.73
CA ALA A 204 7.85 -8.55 6.52
C ALA A 204 7.33 -7.52 5.51
N ASN A 205 6.61 -6.50 5.96
CA ASN A 205 6.04 -5.49 5.07
C ASN A 205 7.08 -4.48 4.59
N ALA A 206 8.06 -4.12 5.42
CA ALA A 206 9.19 -3.32 4.98
C ALA A 206 9.97 -4.07 3.89
N LEU A 207 10.31 -5.35 4.10
CA LEU A 207 10.95 -6.21 3.09
C LEU A 207 10.16 -6.25 1.78
N TRP A 208 8.84 -6.46 1.86
CA TRP A 208 7.98 -6.44 0.68
C TRP A 208 8.01 -5.10 -0.06
N GLY A 209 7.95 -3.98 0.67
CA GLY A 209 8.04 -2.64 0.12
C GLY A 209 9.36 -2.41 -0.62
N ILE A 210 10.47 -2.82 -0.01
CA ILE A 210 11.82 -2.74 -0.59
C ILE A 210 11.90 -3.60 -1.86
N ALA A 211 11.41 -4.84 -1.80
CA ALA A 211 11.37 -5.75 -2.95
C ALA A 211 10.63 -5.12 -4.13
N LYS A 212 9.52 -4.44 -3.89
CA LYS A 212 8.74 -3.74 -4.92
C LYS A 212 9.45 -2.48 -5.43
N ALA A 213 10.08 -1.69 -4.57
CA ALA A 213 10.74 -0.44 -4.92
C ALA A 213 12.18 -0.62 -5.47
N ARG A 214 12.79 -1.81 -5.35
CA ARG A 214 14.23 -2.08 -5.56
C ARG A 214 14.89 -1.45 -6.79
N ARG A 215 14.16 -1.32 -7.91
CA ARG A 215 14.68 -0.73 -9.16
C ARG A 215 14.75 0.79 -9.11
N ASN A 216 13.84 1.42 -8.37
CA ASN A 216 13.66 2.87 -8.33
C ASN A 216 14.13 3.50 -7.01
N ALA A 217 14.32 2.68 -5.96
CA ALA A 217 14.83 3.09 -4.66
C ALA A 217 15.94 2.11 -4.18
N PRO A 218 17.04 1.95 -4.94
CA PRO A 218 18.09 0.98 -4.61
C PRO A 218 18.78 1.26 -3.27
N VAL A 219 18.74 2.50 -2.77
CA VAL A 219 19.25 2.87 -1.43
C VAL A 219 18.60 2.03 -0.33
N LEU A 220 17.33 1.67 -0.49
CA LEU A 220 16.61 0.85 0.51
C LEU A 220 17.11 -0.60 0.58
N LEU A 221 17.89 -1.07 -0.40
CA LEU A 221 18.45 -2.43 -0.40
C LEU A 221 19.40 -2.66 0.79
N ALA A 222 19.99 -1.59 1.35
CA ALA A 222 20.80 -1.68 2.57
C ALA A 222 20.02 -2.21 3.79
N LEU A 223 18.69 -2.17 3.76
CA LEU A 223 17.84 -2.71 4.82
C LEU A 223 17.48 -4.19 4.64
N ALA A 224 17.76 -4.80 3.48
CA ALA A 224 17.26 -6.14 3.15
C ALA A 224 17.80 -7.23 4.10
N ASP A 225 19.13 -7.31 4.27
CA ASP A 225 19.73 -8.28 5.19
C ASP A 225 19.33 -8.04 6.66
N PRO A 226 19.43 -6.80 7.22
CA PRO A 226 19.03 -6.55 8.60
C PRO A 226 17.55 -6.86 8.88
N LEU A 227 16.64 -6.49 7.97
CA LEU A 227 15.21 -6.81 8.13
C LEU A 227 14.94 -8.31 8.02
N ALA A 228 15.67 -9.04 7.17
CA ALA A 228 15.53 -10.48 7.06
C ALA A 228 15.97 -11.20 8.34
N GLN A 229 17.09 -10.79 8.93
CA GLN A 229 17.55 -11.29 10.23
C GLN A 229 16.53 -10.96 11.33
N ARG A 230 16.06 -9.70 11.37
CA ARG A 230 15.04 -9.30 12.35
C ARG A 230 13.74 -10.08 12.20
N PHE A 231 13.32 -10.36 10.97
CA PHE A 231 12.16 -11.21 10.73
C PHE A 231 12.40 -12.63 11.23
N ALA A 232 13.57 -13.22 10.96
CA ALA A 232 13.91 -14.57 11.42
C ALA A 232 13.78 -14.71 12.95
N GLU A 233 14.21 -13.71 13.72
CA GLU A 233 14.04 -13.66 15.19
C GLU A 233 12.57 -13.65 15.63
N GLN A 234 11.68 -13.07 14.81
CA GLN A 234 10.25 -12.93 15.11
C GLN A 234 9.37 -13.98 14.41
N ALA A 235 9.93 -14.77 13.49
CA ALA A 235 9.22 -15.71 12.64
C ALA A 235 8.35 -16.73 13.40
N PRO A 236 8.73 -17.24 14.59
CA PRO A 236 7.85 -18.13 15.37
C PRO A 236 6.51 -17.51 15.81
N ARG A 237 6.39 -16.17 15.76
CA ARG A 237 5.16 -15.42 16.09
C ARG A 237 4.47 -14.85 14.84
N ALA A 238 5.06 -15.07 13.67
CA ALA A 238 4.54 -14.54 12.41
C ALA A 238 3.31 -15.34 11.96
N ASN A 239 2.32 -14.65 11.41
CA ASN A 239 1.17 -15.29 10.79
C ASN A 239 1.45 -15.64 9.31
N ALA A 240 0.50 -16.34 8.68
CA ALA A 240 0.53 -16.69 7.26
C ALA A 240 0.91 -15.52 6.31
N HIS A 241 0.34 -14.34 6.54
CA HIS A 241 0.56 -13.17 5.70
C HIS A 241 2.00 -12.68 5.82
N ASP A 242 2.50 -12.56 7.05
CA ASP A 242 3.85 -12.06 7.34
C ASP A 242 4.92 -13.00 6.77
N ILE A 243 4.77 -14.31 6.99
CA ILE A 243 5.63 -15.35 6.43
C ILE A 243 5.66 -15.26 4.90
N SER A 244 4.49 -15.20 4.27
CA SER A 244 4.42 -15.21 2.81
C SER A 244 5.11 -13.99 2.19
N ASN A 245 4.94 -12.81 2.78
CA ASN A 245 5.58 -11.59 2.29
C ASN A 245 7.09 -11.61 2.53
N ALA A 246 7.54 -12.05 3.71
CA ALA A 246 8.95 -12.12 4.06
C ALA A 246 9.70 -13.11 3.17
N VAL A 247 9.17 -14.33 2.98
CA VAL A 247 9.78 -15.36 2.12
C VAL A 247 9.85 -14.92 0.65
N TRP A 248 8.78 -14.32 0.13
CA TRP A 248 8.79 -13.80 -1.24
C TRP A 248 9.80 -12.67 -1.40
N ALA A 249 9.79 -11.70 -0.48
CA ALA A 249 10.70 -10.56 -0.54
C ALA A 249 12.16 -11.01 -0.41
N ALA A 250 12.46 -11.97 0.45
CA ALA A 250 13.78 -12.59 0.56
C ALA A 250 14.22 -13.19 -0.78
N GLY A 251 13.36 -13.95 -1.47
CA GLY A 251 13.72 -14.50 -2.78
C GLY A 251 13.91 -13.44 -3.88
N VAL A 252 13.28 -12.27 -3.76
CA VAL A 252 13.47 -11.15 -4.70
C VAL A 252 14.74 -10.35 -4.41
N LEU A 253 15.06 -10.17 -3.13
CA LEU A 253 16.10 -9.24 -2.66
C LEU A 253 17.44 -9.93 -2.39
N LEU A 254 17.39 -11.15 -1.90
CA LEU A 254 18.55 -11.87 -1.36
C LEU A 254 18.97 -12.98 -2.33
N GLY A 255 20.29 -13.20 -2.39
CA GLY A 255 20.88 -14.29 -3.14
C GLY A 255 20.68 -15.64 -2.45
N ARG A 256 20.87 -16.72 -3.21
CA ARG A 256 20.81 -18.11 -2.69
C ARG A 256 21.82 -18.38 -1.57
N GLU A 257 22.98 -17.76 -1.69
CA GLU A 257 24.09 -17.86 -0.76
C GLU A 257 23.98 -16.85 0.42
N SER A 258 22.86 -16.13 0.55
CA SER A 258 22.67 -15.19 1.67
C SER A 258 22.33 -15.95 2.96
N ASP A 259 23.18 -15.81 3.97
CA ASP A 259 22.94 -16.34 5.32
C ASP A 259 21.62 -15.82 5.89
N SER A 260 21.33 -14.53 5.72
CA SER A 260 20.07 -13.92 6.18
C SER A 260 18.85 -14.56 5.52
N ALA A 261 18.95 -14.89 4.22
CA ALA A 261 17.88 -15.60 3.52
C ALA A 261 17.70 -17.01 4.08
N GLN A 262 18.78 -17.75 4.27
CA GLN A 262 18.74 -19.11 4.81
C GLN A 262 18.15 -19.13 6.24
N GLN A 263 18.57 -18.21 7.10
CA GLN A 263 18.02 -18.05 8.45
C GLN A 263 16.54 -17.72 8.44
N LEU A 264 16.12 -16.76 7.58
CA LEU A 264 14.71 -16.39 7.43
C LEU A 264 13.88 -17.59 6.99
N ILE A 265 14.31 -18.35 5.98
CA ILE A 265 13.59 -19.54 5.53
C ILE A 265 13.52 -20.59 6.65
N ALA A 266 14.66 -20.93 7.27
CA ALA A 266 14.71 -21.93 8.33
C ALA A 266 13.79 -21.59 9.51
N ALA A 267 13.71 -20.32 9.91
CA ALA A 267 12.83 -19.87 10.97
C ALA A 267 11.34 -19.79 10.56
N SER A 268 11.06 -19.55 9.28
CA SER A 268 9.69 -19.37 8.77
C SER A 268 8.96 -20.69 8.49
N MET A 269 9.66 -21.71 7.99
CA MET A 269 9.01 -22.90 7.45
C MET A 269 8.19 -23.70 8.48
N PRO A 270 8.61 -23.88 9.75
CA PRO A 270 7.77 -24.56 10.74
C PRO A 270 6.40 -23.90 10.93
N ALA A 271 6.37 -22.56 11.02
CA ALA A 271 5.12 -21.82 11.11
C ALA A 271 4.35 -21.84 9.78
N ALA A 272 5.04 -21.79 8.63
CA ALA A 272 4.41 -21.91 7.32
C ALA A 272 3.66 -23.24 7.16
N HIS A 273 4.27 -24.35 7.59
CA HIS A 273 3.67 -25.68 7.55
C HIS A 273 2.39 -25.74 8.39
N HIS A 274 2.39 -25.16 9.58
CA HIS A 274 1.20 -25.07 10.45
C HIS A 274 0.09 -24.21 9.81
N GLU A 275 0.45 -23.09 9.20
CA GLU A 275 -0.48 -22.11 8.67
C GLU A 275 -0.99 -22.41 7.24
N VAL A 276 -0.46 -23.44 6.57
CA VAL A 276 -0.75 -23.72 5.15
C VAL A 276 -2.25 -23.81 4.83
N GLY A 277 -3.05 -24.33 5.76
CA GLY A 277 -4.51 -24.46 5.61
C GLY A 277 -5.25 -23.11 5.64
N GLN A 278 -4.67 -22.10 6.30
CA GLN A 278 -5.22 -20.75 6.43
C GLN A 278 -4.68 -19.79 5.35
N MET A 279 -3.64 -20.20 4.62
CA MET A 279 -3.03 -19.36 3.59
C MET A 279 -3.98 -19.13 2.41
N THR A 280 -4.05 -17.87 1.98
CA THR A 280 -4.71 -17.49 0.73
C THR A 280 -3.92 -18.04 -0.48
N PRO A 281 -4.53 -18.13 -1.68
CA PRO A 281 -3.80 -18.53 -2.88
C PRO A 281 -2.55 -17.69 -3.15
N GLN A 282 -2.61 -16.39 -2.87
CA GLN A 282 -1.49 -15.48 -3.02
C GLN A 282 -0.38 -15.78 -2.01
N ALA A 283 -0.73 -16.06 -0.75
CA ALA A 283 0.25 -16.43 0.27
C ALA A 283 0.98 -17.75 -0.08
N LEU A 284 0.24 -18.77 -0.55
CA LEU A 284 0.83 -20.02 -1.05
C LEU A 284 1.80 -19.76 -2.21
N CYS A 285 1.39 -18.93 -3.18
CA CYS A 285 2.23 -18.55 -4.31
C CYS A 285 3.50 -17.82 -3.86
N ASN A 286 3.38 -16.86 -2.94
CA ASN A 286 4.49 -16.07 -2.44
C ASN A 286 5.56 -16.95 -1.78
N VAL A 287 5.18 -17.88 -0.90
CA VAL A 287 6.13 -18.79 -0.26
C VAL A 287 6.79 -19.71 -1.31
N CYS A 288 6.00 -20.34 -2.19
CA CYS A 288 6.54 -21.21 -3.25
C CYS A 288 7.53 -20.48 -4.16
N THR A 289 7.18 -19.28 -4.62
CA THR A 289 8.03 -18.50 -5.52
C THR A 289 9.27 -17.98 -4.82
N GLY A 290 9.17 -17.55 -3.55
CA GLY A 290 10.32 -17.17 -2.73
C GLY A 290 11.34 -18.30 -2.60
N LEU A 291 10.89 -19.50 -2.21
CA LEU A 291 11.74 -20.69 -2.14
C LEU A 291 12.38 -21.02 -3.49
N ALA A 292 11.61 -20.96 -4.58
CA ALA A 292 12.12 -21.25 -5.91
C ALA A 292 13.17 -20.24 -6.41
N MET A 293 13.03 -18.95 -6.08
CA MET A 293 14.04 -17.93 -6.37
C MET A 293 15.34 -18.21 -5.61
N LEU A 294 15.24 -18.51 -4.31
CA LEU A 294 16.36 -18.91 -3.47
C LEU A 294 16.93 -20.30 -3.81
N GLY A 295 16.21 -21.11 -4.58
CA GLY A 295 16.61 -22.49 -4.87
C GLY A 295 16.50 -23.42 -3.66
N THR A 296 15.77 -23.01 -2.63
CA THR A 296 15.57 -23.80 -1.41
C THR A 296 14.49 -24.85 -1.63
N HIS A 297 14.82 -26.08 -1.27
CA HIS A 297 13.92 -27.22 -1.39
C HIS A 297 13.31 -27.56 -0.03
N ASP A 298 11.99 -27.42 0.09
CA ASP A 298 11.23 -27.89 1.25
C ASP A 298 10.17 -28.89 0.78
N GLY A 299 10.51 -30.18 0.87
CA GLY A 299 9.67 -31.26 0.37
C GLY A 299 8.31 -31.33 1.07
N GLU A 300 8.25 -31.03 2.36
CA GLU A 300 7.00 -31.06 3.13
C GLU A 300 6.08 -29.90 2.75
N TRP A 301 6.63 -28.69 2.62
CA TRP A 301 5.90 -27.54 2.10
C TRP A 301 5.31 -27.84 0.71
N MET A 302 6.12 -28.37 -0.21
CA MET A 302 5.67 -28.70 -1.56
C MET A 302 4.63 -29.83 -1.54
N ARG A 303 4.68 -30.77 -0.60
CA ARG A 303 3.62 -31.77 -0.43
C ARG A 303 2.32 -31.11 0.05
N LEU A 304 2.37 -30.30 1.10
CA LEU A 304 1.22 -29.61 1.70
C LEU A 304 0.51 -28.67 0.72
N VAL A 305 1.27 -27.86 -0.02
CA VAL A 305 0.73 -26.97 -1.05
C VAL A 305 0.00 -27.77 -2.13
N SER A 306 0.56 -28.90 -2.58
CA SER A 306 -0.08 -29.72 -3.62
C SER A 306 -1.43 -30.26 -3.18
N ILE A 307 -1.56 -30.64 -1.90
CA ILE A 307 -2.81 -31.10 -1.31
C ILE A 307 -3.80 -29.94 -1.26
N GLN A 308 -3.39 -28.80 -0.68
CA GLN A 308 -4.25 -27.62 -0.51
C GLN A 308 -4.76 -27.08 -1.85
N VAL A 309 -3.90 -26.95 -2.86
CA VAL A 309 -4.30 -26.52 -4.21
C VAL A 309 -5.26 -27.53 -4.82
N SER A 310 -4.97 -28.84 -4.76
CA SER A 310 -5.84 -29.86 -5.34
C SER A 310 -7.25 -29.89 -4.76
N GLN A 311 -7.40 -29.56 -3.47
CA GLN A 311 -8.68 -29.55 -2.76
C GLN A 311 -9.46 -28.24 -2.97
N SER A 312 -8.78 -27.12 -3.19
CA SER A 312 -9.41 -25.79 -3.13
C SER A 312 -9.43 -25.00 -4.44
N VAL A 313 -8.60 -25.34 -5.44
CA VAL A 313 -8.41 -24.51 -6.65
C VAL A 313 -9.70 -24.18 -7.42
N ARG A 314 -10.67 -25.10 -7.42
CA ARG A 314 -11.98 -24.89 -8.08
C ARG A 314 -12.84 -23.80 -7.41
N LYS A 315 -12.57 -23.51 -6.13
CA LYS A 315 -13.25 -22.50 -5.32
C LYS A 315 -12.51 -21.16 -5.32
N TRP A 316 -11.31 -21.11 -5.89
CA TRP A 316 -10.56 -19.86 -5.98
C TRP A 316 -11.26 -18.88 -6.91
N ARG A 317 -11.21 -17.60 -6.56
CA ARG A 317 -11.66 -16.54 -7.45
C ARG A 317 -10.82 -16.53 -8.73
N PRO A 318 -11.38 -16.20 -9.91
CA PRO A 318 -10.64 -16.20 -11.17
C PRO A 318 -9.34 -15.38 -11.12
N GLU A 319 -9.33 -14.25 -10.41
CA GLU A 319 -8.16 -13.39 -10.25
C GLU A 319 -7.03 -14.12 -9.49
N ASN A 320 -7.39 -14.89 -8.46
CA ASN A 320 -6.43 -15.68 -7.69
C ASN A 320 -5.85 -16.81 -8.52
N VAL A 321 -6.67 -17.47 -9.35
CA VAL A 321 -6.16 -18.50 -10.26
C VAL A 321 -5.19 -17.88 -11.27
N CYS A 322 -5.53 -16.76 -11.92
CA CYS A 322 -4.67 -16.10 -12.90
C CYS A 322 -3.34 -15.61 -12.30
N LYS A 323 -3.38 -15.05 -11.08
CA LYS A 323 -2.20 -14.41 -10.46
C LYS A 323 -1.33 -15.37 -9.66
N SER A 324 -1.94 -16.35 -8.99
CA SER A 324 -1.24 -17.18 -8.01
C SER A 324 -0.85 -18.56 -8.55
N LEU A 325 -1.73 -19.22 -9.30
CA LEU A 325 -1.47 -20.57 -9.76
C LEU A 325 -0.23 -20.67 -10.69
N PRO A 326 -0.02 -19.77 -11.67
CA PRO A 326 1.18 -19.82 -12.49
C PRO A 326 2.49 -19.74 -11.69
N GLY A 327 2.53 -18.92 -10.64
CA GLY A 327 3.70 -18.81 -9.77
C GLY A 327 3.96 -20.09 -8.97
N ILE A 328 2.90 -20.74 -8.48
CA ILE A 328 3.01 -22.05 -7.82
C ILE A 328 3.55 -23.09 -8.81
N VAL A 329 2.94 -23.26 -9.99
CA VAL A 329 3.40 -24.26 -10.98
C VAL A 329 4.83 -23.98 -11.42
N TRP A 330 5.18 -22.71 -11.65
CA TRP A 330 6.54 -22.29 -11.95
C TRP A 330 7.52 -22.70 -10.85
N ALA A 331 7.16 -22.51 -9.57
CA ALA A 331 8.01 -22.89 -8.45
C ALA A 331 8.30 -24.40 -8.42
N TYR A 332 7.28 -25.25 -8.63
CA TYR A 332 7.48 -26.70 -8.75
C TYR A 332 8.44 -27.04 -9.87
N ALA A 333 8.26 -26.47 -11.06
CA ALA A 333 9.18 -26.72 -12.17
C ALA A 333 10.59 -26.17 -11.93
N ARG A 334 10.72 -25.01 -11.28
CA ARG A 334 12.01 -24.35 -11.02
C ARG A 334 12.86 -25.10 -10.00
N LEU A 335 12.20 -25.77 -9.05
CA LEU A 335 12.78 -26.64 -8.04
C LEU A 335 12.83 -28.11 -8.48
N ASP A 336 12.37 -28.43 -9.69
CA ASP A 336 12.27 -29.80 -10.20
C ASP A 336 11.45 -30.77 -9.32
N VAL A 337 10.39 -30.26 -8.69
CA VAL A 337 9.42 -31.04 -7.91
C VAL A 337 8.31 -31.54 -8.84
N LYS A 338 8.16 -32.86 -8.93
CA LYS A 338 7.04 -33.48 -9.64
C LYS A 338 5.79 -33.51 -8.77
N SER A 339 4.63 -33.23 -9.35
CA SER A 339 3.35 -33.34 -8.64
C SER A 339 2.18 -33.52 -9.60
N THR A 340 1.65 -34.73 -9.66
CA THR A 340 0.42 -35.05 -10.42
C THR A 340 -0.77 -34.23 -9.91
N LYS A 341 -0.86 -34.01 -8.59
CA LYS A 341 -1.89 -33.18 -7.96
C LYS A 341 -1.90 -31.75 -8.51
N ILE A 342 -0.73 -31.12 -8.68
CA ILE A 342 -0.63 -29.77 -9.24
C ILE A 342 -1.02 -29.76 -10.72
N VAL A 343 -0.57 -30.75 -11.50
CA VAL A 343 -0.92 -30.86 -12.93
C VAL A 343 -2.44 -31.01 -13.10
N GLU A 344 -3.06 -31.96 -12.40
CA GLU A 344 -4.51 -32.18 -12.44
C GLU A 344 -5.31 -30.96 -11.94
N ALA A 345 -4.86 -30.33 -10.85
CA ALA A 345 -5.48 -29.13 -10.31
C ALA A 345 -5.47 -27.99 -11.33
N THR A 346 -4.36 -27.84 -12.05
CA THR A 346 -4.20 -26.83 -13.10
C THR A 346 -5.10 -27.12 -14.30
N ALA A 347 -5.11 -28.36 -14.80
CA ALA A 347 -5.97 -28.77 -15.90
C ALA A 347 -7.47 -28.51 -15.61
N LYS A 348 -7.91 -28.77 -14.36
CA LYS A 348 -9.29 -28.52 -13.91
C LYS A 348 -9.75 -27.07 -14.05
N VAL A 349 -8.83 -26.11 -14.08
CA VAL A 349 -9.15 -24.67 -14.14
C VAL A 349 -8.60 -23.96 -15.39
N ALA A 350 -7.71 -24.59 -16.16
CA ALA A 350 -7.04 -24.01 -17.32
C ALA A 350 -8.02 -23.33 -18.30
N GLY A 351 -9.09 -24.04 -18.70
CA GLY A 351 -10.09 -23.51 -19.64
C GLY A 351 -10.83 -22.25 -19.17
N ARG A 352 -10.85 -21.95 -17.86
CA ARG A 352 -11.56 -20.77 -17.32
C ARG A 352 -10.74 -19.48 -17.32
N VAL A 353 -9.42 -19.58 -17.52
CA VAL A 353 -8.51 -18.48 -17.11
C VAL A 353 -7.34 -18.21 -18.05
N LEU A 354 -7.07 -19.08 -19.03
CA LEU A 354 -6.00 -18.82 -20.01
C LEU A 354 -6.14 -17.46 -20.71
N CYS A 355 -7.37 -17.02 -21.03
CA CYS A 355 -7.63 -15.73 -21.66
C CYS A 355 -7.45 -14.51 -20.75
N LYS A 356 -7.39 -14.69 -19.42
CA LYS A 356 -7.22 -13.63 -18.41
C LYS A 356 -5.86 -13.68 -17.72
N THR A 357 -5.06 -14.69 -18.04
CA THR A 357 -3.71 -14.87 -17.49
C THR A 357 -2.74 -14.01 -18.29
N SER A 358 -1.77 -13.39 -17.61
CA SER A 358 -0.73 -12.60 -18.29
C SER A 358 0.10 -13.50 -19.21
N ALA A 359 0.76 -12.91 -20.22
CA ALA A 359 1.65 -13.66 -21.12
C ALA A 359 2.71 -14.47 -20.34
N TRP A 360 3.28 -13.88 -19.29
CA TRP A 360 4.19 -14.59 -18.37
C TRP A 360 3.51 -15.79 -17.71
N GLY A 361 2.28 -15.62 -17.20
CA GLY A 361 1.56 -16.70 -16.53
C GLY A 361 1.23 -17.87 -17.48
N VAL A 362 0.86 -17.59 -18.74
CA VAL A 362 0.63 -18.62 -19.75
C VAL A 362 1.92 -19.39 -20.04
N LEU A 363 3.04 -18.69 -20.25
CA LEU A 363 4.34 -19.31 -20.48
C LEU A 363 4.80 -20.14 -19.28
N ALA A 364 4.61 -19.61 -18.06
CA ALA A 364 4.90 -20.32 -16.83
C ALA A 364 4.12 -21.63 -16.76
N LEU A 365 2.81 -21.62 -17.03
CA LEU A 365 1.99 -22.84 -17.03
C LEU A 365 2.45 -23.83 -18.11
N LEU A 366 2.58 -23.41 -19.37
CA LEU A 366 2.95 -24.30 -20.48
C LEU A 366 4.34 -24.93 -20.30
N GLY A 367 5.34 -24.11 -19.96
CA GLY A 367 6.71 -24.58 -19.77
C GLY A 367 6.90 -25.41 -18.50
N ALA A 368 6.18 -25.07 -17.44
CA ALA A 368 6.31 -25.75 -16.15
C ALA A 368 5.53 -27.07 -16.12
N LEU A 369 4.32 -27.15 -16.70
CA LEU A 369 3.52 -28.38 -16.65
C LEU A 369 4.23 -29.56 -17.32
N ARG A 370 4.95 -29.33 -18.42
CA ARG A 370 5.79 -30.36 -19.05
C ARG A 370 6.89 -30.87 -18.12
N LYS A 371 7.47 -30.00 -17.29
CA LYS A 371 8.49 -30.39 -16.30
C LYS A 371 7.89 -31.03 -15.05
N VAL A 372 6.75 -30.56 -14.56
CA VAL A 372 6.10 -31.06 -13.33
C VAL A 372 5.43 -32.41 -13.55
N GLY A 373 4.94 -32.69 -14.77
CA GLY A 373 4.15 -33.87 -15.13
C GLY A 373 4.87 -34.97 -15.92
N ALA A 374 6.20 -34.92 -16.08
CA ALA A 374 6.96 -35.89 -16.88
C ALA A 374 6.99 -37.31 -16.25
N GLY A 375 5.88 -38.03 -16.43
CA GLY A 375 5.71 -39.48 -16.44
C GLY A 375 4.74 -39.79 -17.60
N HIS A 376 4.96 -40.90 -18.32
CA HIS A 376 4.41 -41.17 -19.67
C HIS A 376 2.86 -41.20 -19.83
N GLN A 377 2.07 -40.87 -18.80
CA GLN A 377 0.60 -40.99 -18.78
C GLN A 377 -0.18 -39.65 -18.82
N HIS A 378 0.49 -38.50 -19.01
CA HIS A 378 -0.15 -37.19 -18.83
C HIS A 378 -0.10 -36.25 -20.05
N GLU A 379 0.40 -36.70 -21.21
CA GLU A 379 0.40 -35.87 -22.42
C GLU A 379 -1.02 -35.52 -22.89
N ASP A 380 -1.99 -36.41 -22.66
CA ASP A 380 -3.40 -36.19 -23.04
C ASP A 380 -4.10 -35.12 -22.19
N LEU A 381 -3.60 -34.82 -20.98
CA LEU A 381 -4.12 -33.74 -20.13
C LEU A 381 -3.56 -32.36 -20.53
N LEU A 382 -2.55 -32.32 -21.40
CA LEU A 382 -1.87 -31.10 -21.86
C LEU A 382 -2.29 -30.68 -23.28
N ARG A 383 -3.07 -31.52 -23.98
CA ARG A 383 -3.78 -31.20 -25.23
C ARG A 383 -5.14 -30.59 -24.90
#